data_AF-A0A932HCC8-F1
#
_entry.id   AF-A0A932HCC8-F1
#
_cell.length_a   1.000
_cell.length_b   1.000
_cell.length_c   1.000
_cell.angle_alpha   90.00
_cell.angle_beta   90.00
_cell.angle_gamma   90.00
#
_symmetry.space_group_name_H-M   'P 1'
#
loop_
_entity.id
_entity.type
_entity.pdbx_description
1 polymer ?
#
loop_
_entity_poly.entity_id
_entity_poly.type
_entity_poly.pdbx_seq_one_letter_code
_entity_poly.pdbx_strand_id
1 'polypeptide(L)'
;MTGLALHDDLRRLLEGHMPFLVSLHEAESLAPLAAAMDRAGEVKGSALVLESEERKSPSVEEAIAMFAEQHHAAARDGEIRASAIFYHGRFDASDMRPARTVDEASCIVALLEHVSRESVTAVIAYHRSGQGRWKYAEPVILPKPAAIFA
;
A
#
# COMPACT_ATOMS: atom_id res chain seq x y z
N MET A 1 22.76 -6.34 -6.87
CA MET A 1 21.51 -5.98 -7.56
C MET A 1 21.28 -4.50 -7.32
N THR A 2 21.38 -3.67 -8.36
CA THR A 2 21.05 -2.25 -8.29
C THR A 2 19.57 -2.12 -7.98
N GLY A 3 19.23 -1.80 -6.73
CA GLY A 3 17.86 -1.49 -6.34
C GLY A 3 17.35 -0.33 -7.19
N LEU A 4 16.15 -0.46 -7.75
CA LEU A 4 15.50 0.63 -8.46
C LEU A 4 15.47 1.85 -7.52
N ALA A 5 16.04 2.97 -7.94
CA ALA A 5 15.94 4.20 -7.17
C ALA A 5 14.50 4.70 -7.27
N LEU A 6 13.69 4.43 -6.25
CA LEU A 6 12.32 4.89 -6.12
C LEU A 6 12.30 6.43 -6.08
N HIS A 7 11.39 7.07 -6.82
CA HIS A 7 11.17 8.52 -6.74
C HIS A 7 11.00 8.99 -5.29
N ASP A 8 11.58 10.13 -4.93
CA ASP A 8 11.61 10.62 -3.54
C ASP A 8 10.21 10.79 -2.95
N ASP A 9 9.24 11.27 -3.72
CA ASP A 9 7.84 11.37 -3.25
C ASP A 9 7.22 10.00 -2.96
N LEU A 10 7.51 8.98 -3.77
CA LEU A 10 7.01 7.61 -3.55
C LEU A 10 7.68 6.98 -2.34
N ARG A 11 8.98 7.24 -2.15
CA ARG A 11 9.72 6.86 -0.95
C ARG A 11 9.11 7.50 0.30
N ARG A 12 8.83 8.80 0.26
CA ARG A 12 8.18 9.53 1.38
C ARG A 12 6.81 8.96 1.71
N LEU A 13 5.99 8.63 0.71
CA LEU A 13 4.70 7.97 0.94
C LEU A 13 4.86 6.60 1.60
N LEU A 14 5.79 5.78 1.10
CA LEU A 14 6.07 4.45 1.65
C LEU A 14 6.57 4.55 3.10
N GLU A 15 7.71 5.20 3.31
CA GLU A 15 8.38 5.29 4.62
C GLU A 15 7.50 6.00 5.65
N GLY A 16 6.75 7.03 5.24
CA GLY A 16 5.86 7.78 6.13
C GLY A 16 4.68 6.97 6.68
N HIS A 17 4.21 5.93 5.96
CA HIS A 17 3.05 5.13 6.38
C HIS A 17 3.43 3.75 6.94
N MET A 18 4.68 3.30 6.78
CA MET A 18 5.14 2.03 7.34
C MET A 18 4.87 1.89 8.85
N PRO A 19 5.12 2.90 9.72
CA PRO A 19 4.83 2.75 11.14
C PRO A 19 3.35 2.47 11.44
N PHE A 20 2.44 3.09 10.70
CA PHE A 20 1.00 2.87 10.87
C PHE A 20 0.58 1.48 10.38
N LEU A 21 1.09 1.04 9.22
CA LEU A 21 0.84 -0.31 8.69
C LEU A 21 1.37 -1.40 9.62
N VAL A 22 2.53 -1.18 10.24
CA VAL A 22 3.08 -2.06 11.28
C VAL A 22 2.13 -2.12 12.48
N SER A 23 1.64 -0.96 12.94
CA SER A 23 0.70 -0.92 14.08
C SER A 23 -0.63 -1.63 13.80
N LEU A 24 -1.15 -1.54 12.57
CA LEU A 24 -2.35 -2.28 12.16
C LEU A 24 -2.12 -3.78 12.19
N HIS A 25 -0.99 -4.23 11.64
CA HIS A 25 -0.62 -5.65 11.65
C HIS A 25 -0.46 -6.21 13.07
N GLU A 26 0.22 -5.47 13.95
CA GLU A 26 0.41 -5.86 15.34
C GLU A 26 -0.90 -5.90 16.13
N ALA A 27 -1.90 -5.12 15.70
CA ALA A 27 -3.26 -5.15 16.21
C ALA A 27 -4.17 -6.17 15.49
N GLU A 28 -3.59 -7.09 14.70
CA GLU A 28 -4.30 -8.12 13.93
C GLU A 28 -5.32 -7.55 12.92
N SER A 29 -5.10 -6.32 12.46
CA SER A 29 -5.90 -5.65 11.44
C SER A 29 -5.21 -5.69 10.07
N LEU A 30 -5.95 -6.13 9.06
CA LEU A 30 -5.50 -6.14 7.65
C LEU A 30 -6.10 -4.97 6.85
N ALA A 31 -6.58 -3.94 7.53
CA ALA A 31 -7.25 -2.80 6.91
C ALA A 31 -6.37 -2.17 5.81
N PRO A 32 -6.88 -2.02 4.57
CA PRO A 32 -6.15 -1.33 3.52
C PRO A 32 -6.11 0.18 3.80
N LEU A 33 -5.05 0.80 3.30
CA LEU A 33 -4.75 2.22 3.50
C LEU A 33 -4.43 2.84 2.14
N ALA A 34 -4.84 4.08 1.93
CA ALA A 34 -4.40 4.86 0.79
C ALA A 34 -3.78 6.18 1.26
N ALA A 35 -2.82 6.67 0.50
CA ALA A 35 -2.23 7.97 0.71
C ALA A 35 -1.91 8.63 -0.62
N ALA A 36 -2.05 9.94 -0.68
CA ALA A 36 -1.67 10.72 -1.85
C ALA A 36 -0.85 11.94 -1.42
N MET A 37 0.01 12.38 -2.33
CA MET A 37 0.76 13.63 -2.19
C MET A 37 0.21 14.66 -3.16
N ASP A 38 -0.13 15.83 -2.65
CA ASP A 38 -0.58 16.95 -3.47
C ASP A 38 0.58 17.64 -4.20
N ARG A 39 0.26 18.67 -4.99
CA ARG A 39 1.28 19.44 -5.73
C ARG A 39 2.27 20.19 -4.84
N ALA A 40 1.84 20.59 -3.64
CA ALA A 40 2.70 21.28 -2.68
C ALA A 40 3.65 20.32 -1.95
N GLY A 41 3.40 19.02 -2.03
CA GLY A 41 4.17 17.99 -1.33
C GLY A 41 3.59 17.62 0.03
N GLU A 42 2.37 18.06 0.32
CA GLU A 42 1.62 17.66 1.51
C GLU A 42 1.03 16.27 1.30
N VAL A 43 1.12 15.44 2.34
CA VAL A 43 0.66 14.05 2.31
C VAL A 43 -0.67 13.95 3.03
N LYS A 44 -1.68 13.41 2.34
CA LYS A 44 -2.98 13.08 2.92
C LYS A 44 -3.15 11.56 2.91
N GLY A 45 -3.36 10.97 4.08
CA GLY A 45 -3.67 9.55 4.24
C GLY A 45 -5.15 9.33 4.55
N SER A 46 -5.71 8.27 3.99
CA SER A 46 -7.08 7.79 4.23
C SER A 46 -7.02 6.30 4.54
N ALA A 47 -7.39 5.91 5.77
CA ALA A 47 -7.54 4.51 6.16
C ALA A 47 -9.02 4.12 6.18
N LEU A 48 -9.36 2.96 5.62
CA LEU A 48 -10.70 2.39 5.82
C LEU A 48 -10.66 1.49 7.05
N VAL A 49 -11.18 2.00 8.18
CA VAL A 49 -11.42 1.18 9.37
C VAL A 49 -12.72 0.40 9.11
N LEU A 50 -12.60 -0.91 8.91
CA LEU A 50 -13.76 -1.79 8.76
C LEU A 50 -14.31 -2.07 10.17
N GLU A 51 -15.34 -1.34 10.59
CA GLU A 51 -16.08 -1.66 11.82
C GLU A 51 -16.87 -2.97 11.61
N SER A 52 -16.79 -3.86 12.59
CA SER A 52 -17.18 -5.27 12.43
C SER A 52 -18.69 -5.55 12.55
N GLU A 53 -19.56 -4.56 12.77
CA GLU A 53 -20.92 -4.85 13.25
C GLU A 53 -22.08 -4.20 12.45
N GLU A 54 -21.87 -3.24 11.54
CA GLU A 54 -22.98 -2.65 10.79
C GLU A 54 -22.69 -2.46 9.29
N ARG A 55 -23.39 -3.25 8.45
CA ARG A 55 -23.47 -3.19 6.97
C ARG A 55 -22.16 -3.41 6.20
N LYS A 56 -22.02 -4.61 5.60
CA LYS A 56 -21.19 -4.95 4.42
C LYS A 56 -19.95 -4.04 4.24
N SER A 57 -19.03 -4.13 5.18
CA SER A 57 -17.68 -3.59 4.99
C SER A 57 -17.11 -4.11 3.67
N PRO A 58 -16.56 -3.25 2.80
CA PRO A 58 -16.03 -3.68 1.51
C PRO A 58 -14.91 -4.71 1.71
N SER A 59 -14.76 -5.64 0.77
CA SER A 59 -13.57 -6.50 0.74
C SER A 59 -12.31 -5.66 0.56
N VAL A 60 -11.14 -6.24 0.85
CA VAL A 60 -9.86 -5.54 0.63
C VAL A 60 -9.70 -5.18 -0.85
N GLU A 61 -10.11 -6.05 -1.76
CA GLU A 61 -10.13 -5.80 -3.20
C GLU A 61 -11.06 -4.62 -3.58
N GLU A 62 -12.27 -4.58 -3.01
CA GLU A 62 -13.22 -3.49 -3.23
C GLU A 62 -12.66 -2.16 -2.70
N ALA A 63 -12.03 -2.17 -1.53
CA ALA A 63 -11.37 -0.99 -0.96
C ALA A 63 -10.20 -0.51 -1.82
N ILE A 64 -9.35 -1.41 -2.32
CA ILE A 64 -8.26 -1.08 -3.24
C ILE A 64 -8.80 -0.43 -4.51
N ALA A 65 -9.86 -0.99 -5.09
CA ALA A 65 -10.51 -0.43 -6.28
C ALA A 65 -11.09 0.96 -6.00
N MET A 66 -11.79 1.13 -4.87
CA MET A 66 -12.33 2.44 -4.46
C MET A 66 -11.23 3.49 -4.29
N PHE A 67 -10.11 3.15 -3.65
CA PHE A 67 -8.98 4.06 -3.50
C PHE A 67 -8.33 4.40 -4.84
N ALA A 68 -8.20 3.42 -5.73
CA ALA A 68 -7.66 3.64 -7.07
C ALA A 68 -8.54 4.62 -7.86
N GLU A 69 -9.86 4.45 -7.84
CA GLU A 69 -10.80 5.35 -8.49
C GLU A 69 -10.71 6.78 -7.94
N GLN A 70 -10.64 6.93 -6.62
CA GLN A 70 -10.50 8.23 -5.95
C GLN A 70 -9.19 8.93 -6.34
N HIS A 71 -8.07 8.22 -6.29
CA HIS A 71 -6.78 8.77 -6.65
C HIS A 71 -6.69 9.07 -8.15
N HIS A 72 -7.27 8.23 -9.01
CA HIS A 72 -7.32 8.49 -10.45
C HIS A 72 -8.12 9.76 -10.76
N ALA A 73 -9.28 9.97 -10.11
CA ALA A 73 -10.04 11.21 -10.25
C ALA A 73 -9.22 12.43 -9.81
N ALA A 74 -8.59 12.37 -8.62
CA ALA A 74 -7.73 13.44 -8.12
C ALA A 74 -6.51 13.71 -9.03
N ALA A 75 -5.92 12.67 -9.62
CA ALA A 75 -4.80 12.78 -10.54
C ALA A 75 -5.23 13.46 -11.85
N ARG A 76 -6.38 13.05 -12.42
CA ARG A 76 -6.96 13.66 -13.63
C ARG A 76 -7.26 15.15 -13.43
N ASP A 77 -7.78 15.50 -12.26
CA ASP A 77 -8.12 16.88 -11.90
C ASP A 77 -6.86 17.68 -11.49
N GLY A 78 -5.70 17.00 -11.44
CA GLY A 78 -4.39 17.58 -11.17
C GLY A 78 -4.12 17.89 -9.70
N GLU A 79 -4.91 17.36 -8.78
CA GLU A 79 -4.82 17.66 -7.36
C GLU A 79 -3.63 16.94 -6.69
N ILE A 80 -3.27 15.76 -7.20
CA ILE A 80 -2.19 14.94 -6.67
C ILE A 80 -1.07 14.74 -7.70
N ARG A 81 0.14 14.49 -7.21
CA ARG A 81 1.32 14.14 -8.02
C ARG A 81 1.89 12.77 -7.70
N ALA A 82 1.55 12.21 -6.53
CA ALA A 82 1.94 10.87 -6.12
C ALA A 82 0.78 10.15 -5.42
N SER A 83 0.74 8.83 -5.55
CA SER A 83 -0.29 7.95 -4.99
C SER A 83 0.35 6.69 -4.41
N ALA A 84 -0.16 6.24 -3.28
CA ALA A 84 0.17 4.98 -2.64
C ALA A 84 -1.11 4.27 -2.15
N ILE A 85 -1.25 3.00 -2.46
CA ILE A 85 -2.30 2.13 -1.90
C ILE A 85 -1.62 0.93 -1.26
N PHE A 86 -1.90 0.73 0.03
CA PHE A 86 -1.29 -0.29 0.87
C PHE A 86 -2.31 -1.34 1.28
N TYR A 87 -1.89 -2.59 1.29
CA TYR A 87 -2.67 -3.69 1.84
C TYR A 87 -1.76 -4.80 2.36
N HIS A 88 -2.28 -5.61 3.28
CA HIS A 88 -1.63 -6.85 3.68
C HIS A 88 -1.90 -7.91 2.62
N GLY A 89 -0.82 -8.52 2.13
CA GLY A 89 -0.87 -9.47 1.03
C GLY A 89 -0.29 -10.83 1.38
N ARG A 90 -0.62 -11.80 0.54
CA ARG A 90 0.17 -13.00 0.36
C ARG A 90 1.04 -12.78 -0.87
N PHE A 91 2.34 -12.98 -0.71
CA PHE A 91 3.31 -12.94 -1.80
C PHE A 91 4.11 -14.24 -1.83
N ASP A 92 3.95 -14.99 -2.90
CA ASP A 92 4.82 -16.09 -3.29
C ASP A 92 5.29 -15.94 -4.74
N ALA A 93 6.15 -16.84 -5.23
CA ALA A 93 6.76 -16.72 -6.55
C ALA A 93 5.75 -16.70 -7.72
N SER A 94 4.49 -17.03 -7.47
CA SER A 94 3.43 -17.17 -8.48
C SER A 94 2.17 -16.35 -8.21
N ASP A 95 1.96 -15.87 -6.98
CA ASP A 95 0.72 -15.22 -6.55
C ASP A 95 1.03 -13.99 -5.69
N MET A 96 0.44 -12.85 -6.09
CA MET A 96 0.40 -11.62 -5.30
C MET A 96 -1.04 -11.16 -5.21
N ARG A 97 -1.64 -11.33 -4.04
CA ARG A 97 -3.04 -11.00 -3.78
C ARG A 97 -3.23 -10.45 -2.36
N PRO A 98 -4.34 -9.74 -2.10
CA PRO A 98 -4.72 -9.41 -0.74
C PRO A 98 -4.83 -10.66 0.15
N ALA A 99 -4.37 -10.50 1.39
CA ALA A 99 -4.57 -11.48 2.43
C ALA A 99 -6.00 -11.38 2.97
N ARG A 100 -6.62 -12.54 3.16
CA ARG A 100 -7.97 -12.75 3.69
C ARG A 100 -7.96 -12.95 5.20
N THR A 101 -6.86 -13.48 5.75
CA THR A 101 -6.67 -13.74 7.18
C THR A 101 -5.28 -13.30 7.60
N VAL A 102 -5.12 -12.95 8.89
CA VAL A 102 -3.83 -12.56 9.47
C VAL A 102 -2.79 -13.68 9.33
N ASP A 103 -3.22 -14.93 9.54
CA ASP A 103 -2.34 -16.10 9.44
C ASP A 103 -1.78 -16.33 8.03
N GLU A 104 -2.51 -15.95 6.97
CA GLU A 104 -2.01 -16.09 5.60
C GLU A 104 -1.19 -14.89 5.12
N ALA A 105 -1.26 -13.77 5.83
CA ALA A 105 -0.60 -12.55 5.45
C ALA A 105 0.91 -12.69 5.66
N SER A 106 1.69 -12.42 4.60
CA SER A 106 3.15 -12.61 4.59
C SER A 106 3.92 -11.36 4.17
N CYS A 107 3.22 -10.32 3.73
CA CYS A 107 3.83 -9.07 3.31
C CYS A 107 2.86 -7.88 3.43
N ILE A 108 3.44 -6.69 3.41
CA ILE A 108 2.74 -5.45 3.03
C ILE A 108 3.04 -5.22 1.56
N VAL A 109 2.00 -4.90 0.79
CA VAL A 109 2.13 -4.50 -0.60
C VAL A 109 1.77 -3.02 -0.70
N ALA A 110 2.61 -2.23 -1.37
CA ALA A 110 2.34 -0.83 -1.71
C ALA A 110 2.30 -0.66 -3.24
N LEU A 111 1.14 -0.28 -3.76
CA LEU A 111 0.97 0.13 -5.15
C LEU A 111 1.30 1.62 -5.24
N LEU A 112 2.40 1.96 -5.91
CA LEU A 112 2.97 3.31 -5.93
C LEU A 112 2.94 3.86 -7.35
N GLU A 113 2.44 5.08 -7.53
CA GLU A 113 2.49 5.78 -8.81
C GLU A 113 2.76 7.27 -8.67
N HIS A 114 3.50 7.82 -9.62
CA HIS A 114 3.85 9.24 -9.69
C HIS A 114 3.54 9.82 -11.08
N VAL A 115 3.24 11.12 -11.13
CA VAL A 115 2.96 11.86 -12.37
C VAL A 115 4.13 11.82 -13.38
N SER A 116 5.35 11.51 -12.94
CA SER A 116 6.52 11.27 -13.81
C SER A 116 6.44 9.98 -14.64
N ARG A 117 5.32 9.23 -14.55
CA ARG A 117 5.12 7.90 -15.15
C ARG A 117 5.82 6.75 -14.40
N GLU A 118 6.42 7.02 -13.24
CA GLU A 118 6.93 5.94 -12.39
C GLU A 118 5.75 5.20 -11.74
N SER A 119 5.70 3.88 -11.95
CA SER A 119 4.63 3.01 -11.48
C SER A 119 5.21 1.67 -11.05
N VAL A 120 5.17 1.40 -9.76
CA VAL A 120 5.81 0.24 -9.15
C VAL A 120 4.96 -0.36 -8.04
N THR A 121 5.24 -1.62 -7.73
CA THR A 121 4.77 -2.30 -6.52
C THR A 121 5.97 -2.47 -5.58
N ALA A 122 5.88 -1.99 -4.35
CA ALA A 122 6.82 -2.35 -3.29
C ALA A 122 6.24 -3.50 -2.47
N VAL A 123 7.01 -4.58 -2.31
CA VAL A 123 6.64 -5.74 -1.49
C VAL A 123 7.57 -5.80 -0.28
N ILE A 124 6.99 -5.70 0.91
CA ILE A 124 7.69 -5.70 2.19
C ILE A 124 7.30 -6.98 2.93
N ALA A 125 8.10 -8.03 2.75
CA ALA A 125 7.87 -9.30 3.43
C ALA A 125 8.02 -9.14 4.94
N TYR A 126 7.23 -9.86 5.71
CA TYR A 126 7.42 -9.98 7.15
C TYR A 126 7.27 -11.41 7.64
N HIS A 127 7.87 -11.69 8.79
CA HIS A 127 7.77 -12.98 9.45
C HIS A 127 7.85 -12.82 10.96
N ARG A 128 7.29 -13.78 11.69
CA ARG A 128 7.42 -13.83 13.14
C ARG A 128 8.77 -14.44 13.49
N SER A 129 9.59 -13.71 14.23
CA SER A 129 10.85 -14.23 14.75
C SER A 129 10.61 -15.27 15.85
N GLY A 130 11.62 -16.10 16.16
CA GLY A 130 11.54 -17.10 17.24
C GLY A 130 11.29 -16.53 18.64
N GLN A 131 11.35 -15.20 18.82
CA GLN A 131 11.01 -14.49 20.06
C GLN A 131 9.58 -13.90 20.05
N GLY A 132 8.76 -14.24 19.04
CA GLY A 132 7.38 -13.80 18.93
C GLY A 132 7.17 -12.40 18.34
N ARG A 133 8.25 -11.64 18.05
CA ARG A 133 8.20 -10.31 17.43
C ARG A 133 8.17 -10.39 15.91
N TRP A 134 7.39 -9.52 15.27
CA TRP A 134 7.39 -9.36 13.81
C TRP A 134 8.67 -8.68 13.33
N LYS A 135 9.18 -9.13 12.18
CA LYS A 135 10.31 -8.53 11.47
C LYS A 135 9.90 -8.25 10.03
N TYR A 136 10.19 -7.05 9.57
CA TYR A 136 9.90 -6.56 8.22
C TYR A 136 11.19 -6.46 7.43
N ALA A 137 11.19 -6.94 6.20
CA ALA A 137 12.32 -6.89 5.29
C ALA A 137 12.44 -5.52 4.59
N GLU A 138 13.54 -5.30 3.89
CA GLU A 138 13.64 -4.20 2.94
C GLU A 138 12.66 -4.39 1.77
N PRO A 139 12.11 -3.31 1.18
CA PRO A 139 11.16 -3.41 0.09
C PRO A 139 11.81 -3.98 -1.18
N VAL A 140 11.13 -4.95 -1.79
CA VAL A 140 11.41 -5.39 -3.15
C VAL A 140 10.55 -4.57 -4.11
N ILE A 141 11.18 -3.83 -5.02
CA ILE A 141 10.48 -2.97 -5.99
C ILE A 141 10.30 -3.71 -7.30
N LEU A 142 9.04 -3.83 -7.74
CA LEU A 142 8.64 -4.50 -8.97
C LEU A 142 7.94 -3.50 -9.91
N PRO A 143 8.24 -3.46 -11.21
CA PRO A 143 7.50 -2.62 -12.14
C PRO A 143 6.05 -3.08 -12.26
N LYS A 144 5.11 -2.15 -12.42
CA LYS A 144 3.69 -2.47 -12.69
C LYS A 144 3.10 -1.52 -13.73
N PRO A 145 2.03 -1.91 -14.46
CA PRO A 145 1.27 -0.98 -15.29
C PRO A 145 0.73 0.21 -14.48
N ALA A 146 0.75 1.39 -15.09
CA ALA A 146 0.14 2.59 -14.50
C ALA A 146 -1.40 2.49 -14.58
N ALA A 147 -2.07 2.91 -13.52
CA ALA A 147 -3.52 2.92 -13.38
C ALA A 147 -4.04 4.29 -12.89
N ILE A 148 -3.25 5.03 -12.11
CA ILE A 148 -3.62 6.33 -11.53
C ILE A 148 -3.23 7.49 -12.45
N PHE A 149 -2.02 7.45 -13.02
CA PHE A 149 -1.49 8.50 -13.89
C PHE A 149 -1.35 8.05 -15.36
N ALA A 150 -2.26 7.19 -15.82
CA ALA A 150 -2.26 6.64 -17.17
C ALA A 150 -2.58 7.71 -18.24
#